data_AF-A0ABC9ZLQ7-F1
#
_entry.id   AF-A0ABC9ZLQ7-F1
#
_cell.length_a   1.000
_cell.length_b   1.000
_cell.length_c   1.000
_cell.angle_alpha   90.00
_cell.angle_beta   90.00
_cell.angle_gamma   90.00
#
_symmetry.space_group_name_H-M   'P 1'
#
loop_
_entity.id
_entity.type
_entity.pdbx_description
1 polymer ?
#
loop_
_entity_poly.entity_id
_entity_poly.type
_entity_poly.pdbx_seq_one_letter_code
_entity_poly.pdbx_strand_id
1 'polypeptide(L)'
;MLFTGQTPIKGSRRSNPATYTGELDSIRKAFANANSTPDNTVKPALFSANSEGACPNCNGTGVIYVEFGFMGCVDVPCEVCEGRSLIRFPAESVSASSSPRELVAQKEPLTSRYLAECVA
;
A
#
# COMPACT_ATOMS: atom_id res chain seq x y z
N MET A 1 16.95 -23.64 -25.60
CA MET A 1 17.63 -23.48 -24.30
C MET A 1 17.18 -22.16 -23.71
N LEU A 2 16.51 -22.18 -22.56
CA LEU A 2 16.05 -20.98 -21.87
C LEU A 2 17.07 -20.68 -20.76
N PHE A 3 17.69 -19.49 -20.78
CA PHE A 3 18.66 -19.09 -19.75
C PHE A 3 17.93 -18.32 -18.64
N THR A 4 17.97 -18.85 -17.43
CA THR A 4 17.45 -18.17 -16.23
C THR A 4 18.62 -17.62 -15.42
N GLY A 5 18.80 -16.30 -15.42
CA GLY A 5 19.83 -15.61 -14.65
C GLY A 5 19.37 -15.23 -13.24
N GLN A 6 20.32 -14.94 -12.34
CA GLN A 6 20.06 -14.42 -10.99
C GLN A 6 20.01 -12.89 -10.94
N THR A 7 19.86 -12.24 -12.10
CA THR A 7 19.70 -10.79 -12.17
C THR A 7 18.49 -10.39 -11.34
N PRO A 8 18.58 -9.38 -10.45
CA PRO A 8 17.45 -8.96 -9.65
C PRO A 8 16.28 -8.59 -10.57
N ILE A 9 15.07 -8.91 -10.09
CA ILE A 9 13.85 -8.56 -10.79
C ILE A 9 13.83 -7.04 -10.93
N LYS A 10 13.81 -6.55 -12.18
CA LYS A 10 13.72 -5.13 -12.46
C LYS A 10 12.40 -4.60 -11.92
N GLY A 11 12.46 -3.60 -11.04
CA GLY A 11 11.29 -3.06 -10.39
C GLY A 11 11.65 -2.07 -9.29
N SER A 12 10.63 -1.38 -8.78
CA SER A 12 10.76 -0.59 -7.55
C SER A 12 10.47 -1.49 -6.35
N ARG A 13 10.60 -0.99 -5.12
CA ARG A 13 10.16 -1.71 -3.91
C ARG A 13 8.64 -1.99 -3.90
N ARG A 14 7.87 -1.39 -4.80
CA ARG A 14 6.44 -1.70 -5.03
C ARG A 14 6.23 -2.92 -5.92
N SER A 15 7.29 -3.37 -6.59
CA SER A 15 7.27 -4.58 -7.40
C SER A 15 7.39 -5.79 -6.49
N ASN A 16 6.43 -6.69 -6.61
CA ASN A 16 6.42 -7.98 -5.92
C ASN A 16 6.16 -9.10 -6.94
N PRO A 17 6.39 -10.38 -6.58
CA PRO A 17 6.19 -11.50 -7.50
C PRO A 17 4.77 -11.58 -8.10
N ALA A 18 3.74 -11.17 -7.35
CA ALA A 18 2.36 -11.15 -7.83
C ALA A 18 2.11 -10.08 -8.92
N THR A 19 2.76 -8.92 -8.82
CA THR A 19 2.73 -7.89 -9.87
C THR A 19 3.60 -8.27 -11.06
N TYR A 20 4.70 -8.99 -10.85
CA TYR A 20 5.58 -9.43 -11.93
C TYR A 20 4.93 -10.51 -12.82
N THR A 21 4.16 -11.41 -12.20
CA THR A 21 3.40 -12.47 -12.90
C THR A 21 2.07 -11.99 -13.46
N GLY A 22 1.56 -10.83 -13.02
CA GLY A 22 0.24 -10.32 -13.38
C GLY A 22 -0.92 -10.99 -12.62
N GLU A 23 -0.63 -11.97 -11.76
CA GLU A 23 -1.64 -12.71 -11.00
C GLU A 23 -2.38 -11.83 -9.99
N LEU A 24 -1.80 -10.70 -9.60
CA LEU A 24 -2.50 -9.73 -8.74
C LEU A 24 -3.84 -9.26 -9.36
N ASP A 25 -3.97 -9.25 -10.68
CA ASP A 25 -5.16 -8.76 -11.36
C ASP A 25 -6.35 -9.71 -11.23
N SER A 26 -6.11 -11.02 -11.29
CA SER A 26 -7.15 -12.04 -11.08
C SER A 26 -7.67 -11.99 -9.64
N ILE A 27 -6.74 -11.87 -8.68
CA ILE A 27 -7.03 -11.76 -7.25
C ILE A 27 -7.88 -10.51 -6.97
N ARG A 28 -7.49 -9.34 -7.48
CA ARG A 28 -8.26 -8.09 -7.28
C ARG A 28 -9.67 -8.17 -7.84
N LYS A 29 -9.87 -8.82 -8.98
CA LYS A 29 -11.20 -9.04 -9.58
C LYS A 29 -12.03 -10.01 -8.73
N ALA A 30 -11.44 -11.10 -8.24
CA ALA A 30 -12.12 -12.04 -7.36
C ALA A 30 -12.60 -11.36 -6.07
N PHE A 31 -11.75 -10.54 -5.43
CA PHE A 31 -12.13 -9.77 -4.24
C PHE A 31 -13.18 -8.70 -4.52
N ALA A 32 -13.11 -8.02 -5.67
CA ALA A 32 -14.15 -7.09 -6.09
C ALA A 32 -15.50 -7.79 -6.27
N ASN A 33 -15.52 -8.95 -6.91
CA ASN A 33 -16.74 -9.73 -7.12
C ASN A 33 -17.32 -10.26 -5.80
N ALA A 34 -16.47 -10.74 -4.88
CA ALA A 34 -16.91 -11.28 -3.59
C ALA A 34 -17.54 -10.23 -2.67
N ASN A 35 -17.12 -8.97 -2.78
CA ASN A 35 -17.59 -7.87 -1.94
C ASN A 35 -18.62 -6.95 -2.63
N SER A 36 -18.94 -7.20 -3.90
CA SER A 36 -19.95 -6.42 -4.62
C SER A 36 -21.34 -6.90 -4.25
N THR A 37 -22.21 -5.97 -3.87
CA THR A 37 -23.64 -6.20 -3.63
C THR A 37 -24.48 -5.55 -4.73
N PRO A 38 -25.76 -5.92 -4.91
CA PRO A 38 -26.63 -5.31 -5.92
C PRO A 38 -26.67 -3.78 -5.84
N ASP A 39 -26.59 -3.24 -4.63
CA ASP A 39 -26.67 -1.80 -4.35
C ASP A 39 -25.31 -1.10 -4.31
N ASN A 40 -24.19 -1.83 -4.36
CA ASN A 40 -22.85 -1.25 -4.27
C ASN A 40 -21.78 -2.06 -5.02
N THR A 41 -21.22 -1.44 -6.06
CA THR A 41 -20.18 -2.05 -6.91
C THR A 41 -18.79 -1.69 -6.41
N VAL A 42 -18.03 -2.69 -5.97
CA VAL A 42 -16.67 -2.51 -5.49
C VAL A 42 -15.70 -2.55 -6.66
N LYS A 43 -14.89 -1.49 -6.83
CA LYS A 43 -13.90 -1.45 -7.91
C LYS A 43 -12.66 -2.28 -7.55
N PRO A 44 -12.10 -3.07 -8.49
CA PRO A 44 -10.81 -3.75 -8.30
C PRO A 44 -9.63 -2.81 -7.99
N ALA A 45 -9.77 -1.51 -8.30
CA ALA A 45 -8.78 -0.47 -7.98
C ALA A 45 -8.62 -0.22 -6.47
N LEU A 46 -9.63 -0.56 -5.66
CA LEU A 46 -9.57 -0.46 -4.20
C LEU A 46 -8.66 -1.53 -3.56
N PHE A 47 -8.39 -2.62 -4.27
CA PHE A 47 -7.49 -3.69 -3.82
C PHE A 47 -6.08 -3.53 -4.40
N SER A 48 -5.74 -2.34 -4.89
CA SER A 48 -4.43 -2.05 -5.49
C SER A 48 -3.64 -1.07 -4.64
N ALA A 49 -2.43 -1.45 -4.26
CA ALA A 49 -1.46 -0.59 -3.58
C ALA A 49 -0.89 0.52 -4.49
N ASN A 50 -1.17 0.47 -5.80
CA ASN A 50 -0.75 1.48 -6.78
C ASN A 50 -1.90 2.40 -7.21
N SER A 51 -3.09 2.28 -6.63
CA SER A 51 -4.30 2.97 -7.11
C SER A 51 -5.09 3.61 -5.95
N GLU A 52 -6.42 3.60 -6.04
CA GLU A 52 -7.32 4.25 -5.07
C GLU A 52 -7.23 3.64 -3.67
N GLY A 53 -6.95 2.33 -3.57
CA GLY A 53 -6.81 1.61 -2.30
C GLY A 53 -5.48 1.79 -1.56
N ALA A 54 -4.54 2.55 -2.12
CA ALA A 54 -3.25 2.79 -1.50
C ALA A 54 -3.41 3.65 -0.23
N CYS A 55 -2.71 3.29 0.85
CA CYS A 55 -2.62 4.16 2.02
C CYS A 55 -1.95 5.49 1.62
N PRO A 56 -2.58 6.65 1.83
CA PRO A 56 -2.03 7.94 1.42
C PRO A 56 -0.78 8.33 2.22
N ASN A 57 -0.66 7.87 3.47
CA ASN A 57 0.49 8.19 4.32
C ASN A 57 1.80 7.56 3.82
N CYS A 58 1.75 6.31 3.35
CA CYS A 58 2.93 5.62 2.78
C CYS A 58 2.85 5.48 1.26
N ASN A 59 1.88 6.10 0.58
CA ASN A 59 1.64 5.94 -0.86
C ASN A 59 1.62 4.47 -1.35
N GLY A 60 1.10 3.56 -0.54
CA GLY A 60 1.01 2.14 -0.88
C GLY A 60 2.28 1.29 -0.68
N THR A 61 3.35 1.81 -0.08
CA THR A 61 4.55 1.00 0.22
C THR A 61 4.44 0.17 1.49
N GLY A 62 3.55 0.55 2.43
CA GLY A 62 3.43 -0.09 3.75
C GLY A 62 4.52 0.32 4.74
N VAL A 63 5.65 0.84 4.25
CA VAL A 63 6.79 1.32 5.05
C VAL A 63 7.11 2.76 4.72
N ILE A 64 7.64 3.48 5.70
CA ILE A 64 8.19 4.83 5.58
C ILE A 64 9.71 4.70 5.63
N TYR A 65 10.36 5.30 4.64
CA TYR A 65 11.81 5.28 4.51
C TYR A 65 12.37 6.48 5.26
N VAL A 66 13.23 6.22 6.23
CA VAL A 66 13.97 7.26 6.95
C VAL A 66 15.44 7.08 6.59
N GLU A 67 16.02 8.12 6.02
CA GLU A 67 17.43 8.15 5.64
C GLU A 67 18.25 8.82 6.73
N PHE A 68 19.19 8.07 7.32
CA PHE A 68 20.08 8.54 8.39
C PHE A 68 21.46 8.92 7.87
N GLY A 69 21.50 9.58 6.70
CA GLY A 69 22.73 10.01 6.03
C GLY A 69 23.73 8.85 5.88
N PHE A 70 24.88 8.97 6.54
CA PHE A 70 25.98 7.98 6.49
C PHE A 70 25.64 6.62 7.12
N MET A 71 24.59 6.53 7.95
CA MET A 71 24.16 5.26 8.56
C MET A 71 23.20 4.45 7.68
N GLY A 72 22.83 4.98 6.50
CA GLY A 72 21.94 4.33 5.56
C GLY A 72 20.45 4.56 5.85
N CYS A 73 19.59 3.87 5.09
CA CYS A 73 18.14 3.97 5.24
C CYS A 73 17.60 2.85 6.13
N VAL A 74 16.64 3.17 6.99
CA VAL A 74 15.85 2.18 7.75
C VAL A 74 14.40 2.24 7.30
N ASP A 75 13.80 1.05 7.15
CA ASP A 75 12.40 0.89 6.77
C ASP A 75 11.56 0.78 8.06
N VAL A 76 10.73 1.78 8.32
CA VAL A 76 9.81 1.81 9.48
C VAL A 76 8.40 1.44 9.02
N PRO A 77 7.67 0.53 9.68
CA PRO A 77 6.30 0.22 9.30
C PRO A 77 5.41 1.46 9.42
N CYS A 78 4.57 1.69 8.41
CA CYS A 78 3.62 2.79 8.44
C CYS A 78 2.60 2.57 9.56
N GLU A 79 2.48 3.52 10.48
CA GLU A 79 1.61 3.42 11.66
C GLU A 79 0.12 3.42 11.30
N VAL A 80 -0.23 4.03 10.17
CA VAL A 80 -1.64 4.19 9.78
C VAL A 80 -2.20 2.92 9.15
N CYS A 81 -1.41 2.26 8.31
CA CYS A 81 -1.80 0.98 7.71
C CYS A 81 -1.19 -0.23 8.40
N GLU A 82 -0.34 -0.04 9.42
CA GLU A 82 0.41 -1.08 10.14
C GLU A 82 1.17 -2.02 9.18
N GLY A 83 1.80 -1.46 8.14
CA GLY A 83 2.52 -2.27 7.16
C GLY A 83 1.67 -2.93 6.07
N ARG A 84 0.33 -2.80 6.10
CA ARG A 84 -0.57 -3.50 5.16
C ARG A 84 -0.57 -2.94 3.73
N SER A 85 0.05 -1.79 3.48
CA SER A 85 0.12 -1.09 2.18
C SER A 85 -1.22 -0.55 1.64
N LEU A 86 -2.32 -1.24 1.91
CA LEU A 86 -3.68 -0.78 1.68
C LEU A 86 -4.21 -0.04 2.91
N ILE A 87 -5.16 0.84 2.67
CA ILE A 87 -5.99 1.37 3.74
C ILE A 87 -6.79 0.27 4.42
N ARG A 88 -7.09 0.46 5.71
CA ARG A 88 -8.03 -0.41 6.39
C ARG A 88 -9.43 -0.04 5.93
N PHE A 89 -10.06 -0.93 5.16
CA PHE A 89 -11.50 -0.87 4.93
C PHE A 89 -12.20 -1.47 6.15
N PRO A 90 -12.98 -0.71 6.94
CA PRO A 90 -13.98 -1.34 7.80
C PRO A 90 -14.90 -2.20 6.93
N ALA A 91 -15.24 -3.41 7.40
CA ALA A 91 -16.11 -4.34 6.67
C ALA A 91 -17.45 -3.71 6.23
N GLU A 92 -17.87 -2.66 6.94
CA GLU A 92 -19.09 -1.91 6.71
C GLU A 92 -18.93 -0.77 5.68
N SER A 93 -17.73 -0.21 5.51
CA SER A 93 -17.49 0.94 4.62
C SER A 93 -17.20 0.56 3.17
N VAL A 94 -17.23 -0.73 2.84
CA VAL A 94 -17.24 -1.15 1.43
C VAL A 94 -18.43 -0.49 0.71
N SER A 95 -19.51 -0.21 1.44
CA SER A 95 -20.75 0.48 1.01
C SER A 95 -20.68 2.01 0.85
N ALA A 96 -19.62 2.66 1.32
CA ALA A 96 -19.55 4.11 1.36
C ALA A 96 -18.77 4.67 0.15
N SER A 97 -19.47 5.44 -0.69
CA SER A 97 -18.99 6.13 -1.90
C SER A 97 -17.92 7.20 -1.68
N SER A 98 -17.49 7.44 -0.43
CA SER A 98 -16.47 8.43 -0.09
C SER A 98 -15.06 7.88 -0.28
N SER A 99 -14.19 8.64 -0.96
CA SER A 99 -12.80 8.28 -1.20
C SER A 99 -12.09 7.99 0.12
N PRO A 100 -11.65 6.75 0.34
CA PRO A 100 -11.00 6.38 1.60
C PRO A 100 -9.67 7.11 1.89
N ARG A 101 -9.13 7.84 0.90
CA ARG A 101 -7.96 8.71 1.05
C ARG A 101 -8.22 9.88 2.00
N GLU A 102 -9.44 10.39 2.09
CA GLU A 102 -9.77 11.54 2.95
C GLU A 102 -9.84 11.17 4.44
N LEU A 103 -10.27 9.94 4.76
CA LEU A 103 -10.39 9.48 6.15
C LEU A 103 -9.03 9.25 6.82
N VAL A 104 -8.01 8.91 6.03
CA VAL A 104 -6.67 8.59 6.54
C VAL A 104 -5.79 9.83 6.70
N ALA A 105 -6.09 10.92 5.98
CA ALA A 105 -5.30 12.16 5.99
C ALA A 105 -5.39 12.97 7.29
N GLN A 106 -6.23 12.57 8.25
CA GLN A 106 -6.49 13.32 9.49
C GLN A 106 -5.64 12.90 10.70
N LYS A 107 -4.72 11.94 10.56
CA LYS A 107 -3.74 11.61 11.61
C LYS A 107 -2.40 12.24 11.27
N GLU A 108 -1.93 13.15 12.13
CA GLU A 108 -0.53 13.60 12.05
C GLU A 108 0.40 12.38 12.19
N PRO A 109 1.32 12.15 11.24
CA PRO A 109 2.22 11.00 11.33
C PRO A 109 3.30 11.26 12.38
N LEU A 110 3.48 10.34 13.35
CA LEU A 110 4.55 10.43 14.35
C LEU A 110 5.96 10.32 13.75
N THR A 111 6.11 10.03 12.45
CA THR A 111 7.40 10.15 11.76
C THR A 111 7.95 11.58 11.80
N SER A 112 7.08 12.59 11.92
CA SER A 112 7.51 13.97 12.20
C SER A 112 8.14 14.13 13.59
N ARG A 113 7.83 13.27 14.56
CA ARG A 113 8.42 13.30 15.90
C ARG A 113 9.76 12.58 15.94
N TYR A 114 9.89 11.43 15.27
CA TYR A 114 11.17 10.72 15.15
C TYR A 114 12.25 11.55 14.42
N LEU A 115 11.88 12.28 13.36
CA LEU A 115 12.83 13.21 12.70
C LEU A 115 13.24 14.39 13.58
N ALA A 116 12.36 14.86 14.48
CA ALA A 116 12.68 15.91 15.44
C ALA A 116 13.61 15.45 16.57
N GLU A 117 13.49 14.19 17.00
CA GLU A 117 14.36 13.60 18.03
C GLU A 117 15.71 13.10 17.49
N CYS A 118 15.84 12.80 16.19
CA CYS A 118 17.11 12.35 15.60
C CYS A 118 18.05 13.48 15.13
N VAL A 119 17.56 14.72 15.06
CA VAL A 119 18.36 15.91 14.66
C VAL A 119 18.69 16.81 15.88
N ALA A 120 18.22 16.44 17.08
CA ALA A 120 18.50 17.14 18.33
C ALA A 120 19.73 16.56 19.06
#